data_AF-A0A5T2LY19-F1
#
_entry.id   AF-A0A5T2LY19-F1
#
_cell.length_a   1.000
_cell.length_b   1.000
_cell.length_c   1.000
_cell.angle_alpha   90.00
_cell.angle_beta   90.00
_cell.angle_gamma   90.00
#
_symmetry.space_group_name_H-M   'P 1'
#
loop_
_entity.id
_entity.type
_entity.pdbx_description
1 polymer ?
#
loop_
_entity_poly.entity_id
_entity_poly.type
_entity_poly.pdbx_seq_one_letter_code
_entity_poly.pdbx_strand_id
1 'polypeptide(L)'
;MDVCYLCGNNFNLSSTVDHGEHVIQQAIGGNLVSKGILCKRCGGDLSRKIDNPFNAIFEGIATRLDIKTDRKANKSPSIPGEIISEVDVYGMNLKGTQVFWKGFKVAPVKPFHRFTKDKKKIIIYSSKKNFENYKLTVQKEIESMELDNPPEIIMCDDIDCIVQYKFPMDSVAFKKGIAKIAIGFASTHGISRETLHLALKISEDNHGYIDEQVFLVQYVPLSVIDKTLEKDKASLANYPSHNLILFTSKKRPSYLWCYVELFSTFQYYILLTDNYEGEPVYEYHYQRIEKTSEYVFTPDRRHYKERNVILSGLGITDERIQAAYEKQKDKNNKKTLEEIEFDIITQETEKQKNKVDFESDINNFVNYCAQKTLLSNEFDFKSLMNFKKNFSLFSRFAENSYDDEIFDISSYRRYYIDNDRFIDYPEALMLMRASNDPALKTHSFYRFTQLENYSQNKGLREKTRQAKSLLEKSKMESRSE
;
A
#
# COMPACT_ATOMS: atom_id res chain seq x y z
N MET A 1 13.85 -12.75 -19.43
CA MET A 1 13.65 -11.96 -20.65
C MET A 1 14.72 -10.89 -20.67
N ASP A 2 15.46 -10.72 -21.78
CA ASP A 2 16.51 -9.70 -21.90
C ASP A 2 16.12 -8.60 -22.90
N VAL A 3 14.82 -8.33 -22.99
CA VAL A 3 14.24 -7.35 -23.91
C VAL A 3 13.37 -6.37 -23.12
N CYS A 4 13.49 -5.08 -23.42
CA CYS A 4 12.61 -4.06 -22.86
C CYS A 4 11.18 -4.25 -23.37
N TYR A 5 10.21 -4.46 -22.47
CA TYR A 5 8.81 -4.71 -22.87
C TYR A 5 8.19 -3.52 -23.63
N LEU A 6 8.73 -2.31 -23.49
CA LEU A 6 8.20 -1.13 -24.18
C LEU A 6 8.86 -0.87 -25.54
N CYS A 7 10.18 -0.96 -25.69
CA CYS A 7 10.80 -0.68 -26.99
C CYS A 7 11.17 -1.91 -27.81
N GLY A 8 11.05 -3.12 -27.25
CA GLY A 8 11.40 -4.36 -27.95
C GLY A 8 12.90 -4.56 -28.19
N ASN A 9 13.76 -3.66 -27.70
CA ASN A 9 15.20 -3.78 -27.86
C ASN A 9 15.83 -4.59 -26.74
N ASN A 10 16.88 -5.35 -27.08
CA ASN A 10 17.74 -6.03 -26.11
C ASN A 10 18.44 -5.02 -25.20
N PHE A 11 18.60 -5.38 -23.92
CA PHE A 11 19.38 -4.56 -22.99
C PHE A 11 20.85 -4.49 -23.37
N ASN A 12 21.44 -3.30 -23.22
CA ASN A 12 22.85 -3.06 -23.51
C ASN A 12 23.38 -1.88 -22.68
N LEU A 13 24.70 -1.64 -22.74
CA LEU A 13 25.37 -0.63 -21.91
C LEU A 13 25.18 0.82 -22.38
N SER A 14 24.63 1.07 -23.57
CA SER A 14 24.62 2.40 -24.19
C SER A 14 23.23 2.97 -24.46
N SER A 15 22.36 2.25 -25.16
CA SER A 15 21.07 2.74 -25.66
C SER A 15 19.86 2.17 -24.92
N THR A 16 19.91 0.90 -24.51
CA THR A 16 18.84 0.21 -23.79
C THR A 16 19.34 -0.19 -22.40
N VAL A 17 19.65 0.83 -21.59
CA VAL A 17 20.27 0.63 -20.28
C VAL A 17 19.22 0.17 -19.27
N ASP A 18 19.48 -0.96 -18.61
CA ASP A 18 18.68 -1.42 -17.46
C ASP A 18 18.95 -0.53 -16.25
N HIS A 19 17.90 -0.22 -15.49
CA HIS A 19 17.96 0.63 -14.32
C HIS A 19 17.25 0.03 -13.09
N GLY A 20 16.64 -1.15 -13.23
CA GLY A 20 15.74 -1.70 -12.22
C GLY A 20 14.42 -0.91 -12.18
N GLU A 21 13.38 -1.46 -12.76
CA GLU A 21 12.05 -0.85 -12.79
C GLU A 21 11.25 -1.24 -11.54
N HIS A 22 10.64 -0.25 -10.90
CA HIS A 22 9.65 -0.51 -9.86
C HIS A 22 8.32 -0.97 -10.50
N VAL A 23 7.94 -2.22 -10.26
CA VAL A 23 6.69 -2.80 -10.79
C VAL A 23 5.48 -2.05 -10.24
N ILE A 24 5.44 -1.86 -8.92
CA ILE A 24 4.51 -0.94 -8.25
C ILE A 24 5.26 0.37 -7.99
N GLN A 25 4.65 1.51 -8.31
CA GLN A 25 5.31 2.81 -8.17
C GLN A 25 5.74 3.04 -6.71
N GLN A 26 6.98 3.49 -6.54
CA GLN A 26 7.55 3.73 -5.22
C GLN A 26 6.77 4.80 -4.43
N ALA A 27 6.22 5.82 -5.11
CA ALA A 27 5.46 6.90 -4.48
C ALA A 27 4.19 6.40 -3.74
N ILE A 28 3.70 5.21 -4.10
CA ILE A 28 2.57 4.55 -3.43
C ILE A 28 3.03 3.38 -2.55
N GLY A 29 4.34 3.26 -2.27
CA GLY A 29 4.90 2.26 -1.37
C GLY A 29 5.40 0.98 -2.06
N GLY A 30 5.46 0.94 -3.40
CA GLY A 30 5.98 -0.23 -4.12
C GLY A 30 7.47 -0.49 -3.87
N ASN A 31 7.82 -1.76 -3.64
CA ASN A 31 9.20 -2.18 -3.35
C ASN A 31 9.74 -3.25 -4.33
N LEU A 32 8.88 -3.84 -5.17
CA LEU A 32 9.28 -4.82 -6.17
C LEU A 32 10.04 -4.11 -7.29
N VAL A 33 11.35 -4.27 -7.29
CA VAL A 33 12.24 -3.78 -8.35
C VAL A 33 12.67 -4.96 -9.22
N SER A 34 12.42 -4.86 -10.52
CA SER A 34 12.81 -5.89 -11.48
C SER A 34 13.78 -5.35 -12.51
N LYS A 35 14.79 -6.18 -12.80
CA LYS A 35 15.83 -5.93 -13.80
C LYS A 35 15.49 -6.63 -15.09
N GLY A 36 15.99 -6.10 -16.21
CA GLY A 36 15.82 -6.71 -17.53
C GLY A 36 14.37 -6.67 -18.07
N ILE A 37 13.50 -5.80 -17.54
CA ILE A 37 12.11 -5.68 -18.05
C ILE A 37 11.82 -4.34 -18.74
N LEU A 38 12.41 -3.22 -18.26
CA LEU A 38 12.19 -1.89 -18.82
C LEU A 38 13.48 -1.07 -18.81
N CYS A 39 13.84 -0.50 -19.96
CA CYS A 39 15.03 0.35 -20.07
C CYS A 39 14.78 1.75 -19.51
N LYS A 40 15.85 2.42 -19.07
CA LYS A 40 15.82 3.75 -18.46
C LYS A 40 15.08 4.80 -19.29
N ARG A 41 15.22 4.77 -20.62
CA ARG A 41 14.54 5.72 -21.52
C ARG A 41 13.02 5.52 -21.46
N CYS A 42 12.58 4.28 -21.66
CA CYS A 42 11.17 3.91 -21.61
C CYS A 42 10.58 4.11 -20.20
N GLY A 43 11.31 3.76 -19.14
CA GLY A 43 10.94 4.05 -17.75
C GLY A 43 10.75 5.53 -17.49
N GLY A 44 11.63 6.38 -18.00
CA GLY A 44 11.48 7.83 -17.93
C GLY A 44 10.21 8.34 -18.65
N ASP A 45 9.87 7.76 -19.80
CA ASP A 45 8.67 8.12 -20.56
C ASP A 45 7.37 7.68 -19.86
N LEU A 46 7.31 6.42 -19.39
CA LEU A 46 6.18 5.92 -18.60
C LEU A 46 6.06 6.66 -17.27
N SER A 47 7.17 7.06 -16.66
CA SER A 47 7.16 7.86 -15.44
C SER A 47 6.42 9.19 -15.64
N ARG A 48 6.70 9.90 -16.74
CA ARG A 48 6.03 11.18 -17.04
C ARG A 48 4.57 11.00 -17.46
N LYS A 49 4.29 9.99 -18.31
CA LYS A 49 2.98 9.81 -18.96
C LYS A 49 1.98 9.00 -18.13
N ILE A 50 2.46 8.13 -17.24
CA ILE A 50 1.63 7.17 -16.50
C ILE A 50 1.87 7.30 -15.00
N ASP A 51 3.10 7.16 -14.53
CA ASP A 51 3.35 7.10 -13.07
C ASP A 51 3.00 8.41 -12.38
N ASN A 52 3.38 9.56 -12.95
CA ASN A 52 3.08 10.86 -12.34
C ASN A 52 1.57 11.10 -12.21
N PRO A 53 0.74 10.98 -13.28
CA PRO A 53 -0.72 11.05 -13.14
C PRO A 53 -1.30 10.01 -12.18
N PHE A 54 -0.82 8.76 -12.23
CA PHE A 54 -1.31 7.70 -11.36
C PHE A 54 -1.01 7.96 -9.89
N ASN A 55 0.21 8.38 -9.58
CA ASN A 55 0.64 8.71 -8.22
C ASN A 55 -0.15 9.89 -7.63
N ALA A 56 -0.51 10.87 -8.47
CA ALA A 56 -1.30 12.03 -8.03
C ALA A 56 -2.69 11.63 -7.49
N ILE A 57 -3.28 10.54 -7.99
CA ILE A 57 -4.55 9.99 -7.46
C ILE A 57 -4.39 9.58 -5.99
N PHE A 58 -3.25 8.98 -5.64
CA PHE A 58 -3.00 8.39 -4.33
C PHE A 58 -2.17 9.26 -3.40
N GLU A 59 -1.72 10.44 -3.82
CA GLU A 59 -0.84 11.32 -3.02
C GLU A 59 -1.41 11.58 -1.63
N GLY A 60 -2.72 11.85 -1.53
CA GLY A 60 -3.41 12.08 -0.26
C GLY A 60 -3.48 10.84 0.64
N ILE A 61 -3.55 9.64 0.06
CA ILE A 61 -3.54 8.37 0.82
C ILE A 61 -2.10 8.07 1.27
N ALA A 62 -1.14 8.10 0.35
CA ALA A 62 0.27 7.82 0.63
C ALA A 62 0.85 8.76 1.69
N THR A 63 0.49 10.05 1.62
CA THR A 63 0.88 11.06 2.60
C THR A 63 0.32 10.77 3.99
N ARG A 64 -0.98 10.44 4.11
CA ARG A 64 -1.61 10.17 5.41
C ARG A 64 -1.23 8.82 6.00
N LEU A 65 -0.84 7.87 5.16
CA LEU A 65 -0.23 6.61 5.58
C LEU A 65 1.28 6.77 5.88
N ASP A 66 1.86 7.96 5.72
CA ASP A 66 3.28 8.23 5.96
C ASP A 66 4.20 7.23 5.23
N ILE A 67 3.90 7.00 3.95
CA ILE A 67 4.69 6.10 3.10
C ILE A 67 6.06 6.72 2.86
N LYS A 68 7.10 6.04 3.35
CA LYS A 68 8.49 6.47 3.18
C LYS A 68 8.97 6.17 1.76
N THR A 69 9.37 7.20 1.03
CA THR A 69 10.07 7.09 -0.26
C THR A 69 11.58 7.24 -0.09
N ASP A 70 12.40 6.63 -0.96
CA ASP A 70 13.87 6.73 -0.87
C ASP A 70 14.38 8.16 -1.12
N ARG A 71 13.57 8.97 -1.81
CA ARG A 71 13.84 10.39 -1.96
C ARG A 71 13.45 11.08 -0.66
N LYS A 72 14.44 11.67 0.04
CA LYS A 72 14.19 12.60 1.15
C LYS A 72 13.32 13.74 0.62
N ALA A 73 12.04 13.74 0.97
CA ALA A 73 11.17 14.85 0.67
C ALA A 73 11.65 16.07 1.48
N ASN A 74 12.01 17.16 0.79
CA ASN A 74 12.43 18.40 1.45
C ASN A 74 11.28 19.11 2.20
N LYS A 75 10.02 18.63 2.07
CA LYS A 75 8.83 19.19 2.72
C LYS A 75 7.84 18.07 3.06
N SER A 76 7.24 18.14 4.25
CA SER A 76 6.05 17.34 4.58
C SER A 76 4.85 17.90 3.80
N PRO A 77 4.25 17.14 2.87
CA PRO A 77 3.13 17.61 2.07
C PRO A 77 1.91 17.91 2.97
N SER A 78 1.12 18.90 2.56
CA SER A 78 -0.13 19.29 3.23
C SER A 78 -1.31 18.87 2.35
N ILE A 79 -2.24 18.11 2.92
CA ILE A 79 -3.41 17.60 2.18
C ILE A 79 -4.63 18.44 2.55
N PRO A 80 -5.28 19.11 1.58
CA PRO A 80 -6.50 19.87 1.85
C PRO A 80 -7.67 18.94 2.19
N GLY A 81 -8.49 19.35 3.14
CA GLY A 81 -9.71 18.65 3.52
C GLY A 81 -10.76 19.59 4.10
N GLU A 82 -11.92 19.02 4.40
CA GLU A 82 -13.06 19.73 4.97
C GLU A 82 -13.60 18.95 6.18
N ILE A 83 -13.88 19.65 7.28
CA ILE A 83 -14.47 19.04 8.47
C ILE A 83 -15.92 18.66 8.19
N ILE A 84 -16.27 17.40 8.41
CA ILE A 84 -17.63 16.88 8.26
C ILE A 84 -18.31 16.52 9.58
N SER A 85 -17.55 16.38 10.67
CA SER A 85 -18.12 16.20 12.01
C SER A 85 -18.79 17.48 12.51
N GLU A 86 -19.93 17.33 13.18
CA GLU A 86 -20.71 18.48 13.67
C GLU A 86 -20.14 19.14 14.91
N VAL A 87 -19.41 18.40 15.74
CA VAL A 87 -18.80 18.92 16.97
C VAL A 87 -17.37 18.44 17.08
N ASP A 88 -16.50 19.32 17.56
CA ASP A 88 -15.16 18.97 18.02
C ASP A 88 -15.16 18.61 19.53
N VAL A 89 -13.97 18.35 20.06
CA VAL A 89 -13.74 18.05 21.49
C VAL A 89 -14.15 19.18 22.45
N TYR A 90 -14.32 20.40 21.96
CA TYR A 90 -14.78 21.55 22.74
C TYR A 90 -16.29 21.78 22.60
N GLY A 91 -17.01 20.95 21.83
CA GLY A 91 -18.43 21.10 21.54
C GLY A 91 -18.75 22.20 20.52
N MET A 92 -17.76 22.63 19.73
CA MET A 92 -17.91 23.67 18.71
C MET A 92 -18.32 23.07 17.37
N ASN A 93 -19.27 23.72 16.69
CA ASN A 93 -19.61 23.34 15.32
C ASN A 93 -18.61 23.91 14.32
N LEU A 94 -17.81 23.01 13.75
CA LEU A 94 -16.76 23.32 12.78
C LEU A 94 -17.06 22.75 11.38
N LYS A 95 -18.25 22.19 11.14
CA LYS A 95 -18.62 21.59 9.86
C LYS A 95 -18.47 22.59 8.70
N GLY A 96 -17.86 22.14 7.60
CA GLY A 96 -17.57 22.98 6.44
C GLY A 96 -16.27 23.79 6.52
N THR A 97 -15.56 23.74 7.65
CA THR A 97 -14.27 24.43 7.81
C THR A 97 -13.20 23.76 6.96
N GLN A 98 -12.51 24.56 6.15
CA GLN A 98 -11.38 24.08 5.35
C GLN A 98 -10.13 23.92 6.23
N VAL A 99 -9.50 22.76 6.12
CA VAL A 99 -8.33 22.36 6.91
C VAL A 99 -7.23 21.79 6.02
N PHE A 100 -6.03 21.70 6.59
CA PHE A 100 -4.94 20.90 6.05
C PHE A 100 -4.58 19.81 7.03
N TRP A 101 -4.39 18.60 6.50
CA TRP A 101 -3.65 17.56 7.20
C TRP A 101 -2.16 17.73 6.94
N LYS A 102 -1.34 17.73 7.98
CA LYS A 102 0.13 17.76 7.89
C LYS A 102 0.77 17.10 9.11
N GLY A 103 1.59 16.07 8.88
CA GLY A 103 2.34 15.42 9.96
C GLY A 103 1.44 14.89 11.07
N PHE A 104 0.36 14.19 10.67
CA PHE A 104 -0.68 13.66 11.55
C PHE A 104 -1.56 14.71 12.27
N LYS A 105 -1.38 16.01 12.01
CA LYS A 105 -2.22 17.07 12.59
C LYS A 105 -3.22 17.63 11.58
N VAL A 106 -4.40 17.99 12.07
CA VAL A 106 -5.40 18.73 11.29
C VAL A 106 -5.38 20.19 11.76
N ALA A 107 -5.01 21.11 10.88
CA ALA A 107 -4.95 22.54 11.21
C ALA A 107 -5.81 23.34 10.23
N PRO A 108 -6.42 24.45 10.66
CA PRO A 108 -7.25 25.24 9.77
C PRO A 108 -6.40 25.98 8.73
N VAL A 109 -6.95 26.14 7.52
CA VAL A 109 -6.29 26.89 6.42
C VAL A 109 -6.04 28.33 6.85
N LYS A 110 -7.00 28.93 7.56
CA LYS A 110 -6.93 30.28 8.13
C LYS A 110 -7.23 30.22 9.62
N PRO A 111 -6.48 30.94 10.48
CA PRO A 111 -6.81 31.03 11.89
C PRO A 111 -8.21 31.59 12.13
N PHE A 112 -8.92 31.03 13.11
CA PHE A 112 -10.21 31.55 13.57
C PHE A 112 -10.38 31.23 15.06
N HIS A 113 -11.39 31.82 15.71
CA HIS A 113 -11.72 31.52 17.10
C HIS A 113 -13.23 31.29 17.32
N ARG A 114 -13.55 30.63 18.45
CA ARG A 114 -14.92 30.40 18.92
C ARG A 114 -15.00 30.61 20.43
N PHE A 115 -16.09 31.22 20.88
CA PHE A 115 -16.44 31.31 22.28
C PHE A 115 -17.18 30.06 22.72
N THR A 116 -16.87 29.58 23.92
CA THR A 116 -17.69 28.60 24.63
C THR A 116 -19.07 29.15 24.96
N LYS A 117 -20.06 28.27 25.12
CA LYS A 117 -21.46 28.67 25.43
C LYS A 117 -21.57 29.52 26.69
N ASP A 118 -20.72 29.26 27.68
CA ASP A 118 -20.65 30.00 28.95
C ASP A 118 -19.72 31.24 28.87
N LYS A 119 -19.11 31.49 27.70
CA LYS A 119 -18.14 32.55 27.42
C LYS A 119 -16.92 32.56 28.35
N LYS A 120 -16.64 31.49 29.09
CA LYS A 120 -15.47 31.42 29.99
C LYS A 120 -14.17 31.14 29.25
N LYS A 121 -14.26 30.56 28.06
CA LYS A 121 -13.12 30.13 27.24
C LYS A 121 -13.28 30.58 25.79
N ILE A 122 -12.16 30.97 25.18
CA ILE A 122 -12.05 31.19 23.73
C ILE A 122 -11.05 30.18 23.18
N ILE A 123 -11.47 29.45 22.16
CA ILE A 123 -10.62 28.46 21.50
C ILE A 123 -10.16 29.11 20.20
N ILE A 124 -8.84 29.29 20.08
CA ILE A 124 -8.17 29.77 18.87
C ILE A 124 -7.67 28.56 18.09
N TYR A 125 -8.28 28.35 16.93
CA TYR A 125 -7.86 27.32 15.98
C TYR A 125 -6.80 27.91 15.06
N SER A 126 -5.54 27.48 15.21
CA SER A 126 -4.44 28.01 14.41
C SER A 126 -3.21 27.12 14.46
N SER A 127 -2.36 27.18 13.43
CA SER A 127 -1.02 26.59 13.55
C SER A 127 -0.17 27.34 14.59
N LYS A 128 0.74 26.64 15.27
CA LYS A 128 1.67 27.25 16.25
C LYS A 128 2.36 28.52 15.73
N LYS A 129 2.76 28.52 14.45
CA LYS A 129 3.45 29.66 13.82
C LYS A 129 2.58 30.92 13.76
N ASN A 130 1.27 30.77 13.62
CA ASN A 130 0.33 31.88 13.43
C ASN A 130 -0.40 32.27 14.72
N PHE A 131 -0.26 31.47 15.79
CA PHE A 131 -1.02 31.63 17.03
C PHE A 131 -0.77 32.99 17.69
N GLU A 132 0.48 33.37 17.97
CA GLU A 132 0.78 34.62 18.69
C GLU A 132 0.25 35.85 17.94
N ASN A 133 0.42 35.90 16.61
CA ASN A 133 -0.09 37.01 15.80
C ASN A 133 -1.62 37.08 15.83
N TYR A 134 -2.31 35.94 15.76
CA TYR A 134 -3.77 35.92 15.78
C TYR A 134 -4.34 36.17 17.18
N LYS A 135 -3.65 35.70 18.23
CA LYS A 135 -3.98 35.93 19.63
C LYS A 135 -4.05 37.42 19.96
N LEU A 136 -3.13 38.24 19.43
CA LEU A 136 -3.18 39.70 19.58
C LEU A 136 -4.47 40.31 19.02
N THR A 137 -5.01 39.74 17.94
CA THR A 137 -6.28 40.19 17.34
C THR A 137 -7.46 39.84 18.26
N VAL A 138 -7.47 38.62 18.78
CA VAL A 138 -8.50 38.13 19.71
C VAL A 138 -8.45 38.89 21.05
N GLN A 139 -7.26 39.25 21.55
CA GLN A 139 -7.12 40.04 22.77
C GLN A 139 -7.76 41.42 22.65
N LYS A 140 -7.54 42.12 21.53
CA LYS A 140 -8.21 43.40 21.25
C LYS A 140 -9.73 43.27 21.18
N GLU A 141 -10.21 42.16 20.64
CA GLU A 141 -11.65 41.86 20.58
C GLU A 141 -12.23 41.64 21.99
N ILE A 142 -11.54 40.88 22.85
CA ILE A 142 -11.92 40.68 24.26
C ILE A 142 -11.98 42.01 25.01
N GLU A 143 -10.95 42.86 24.88
CA GLU A 143 -10.88 44.17 25.54
C GLU A 143 -12.08 45.06 25.16
N SER A 144 -12.56 44.95 23.91
CA SER A 144 -13.72 45.69 23.42
C SER A 144 -15.07 45.18 23.94
N MET A 145 -15.11 43.97 24.53
CA MET A 145 -16.34 43.37 25.06
C MET A 145 -16.66 43.75 26.51
N GLU A 146 -15.78 44.49 27.20
CA GLU A 146 -15.97 44.96 28.59
C GLU A 146 -16.41 43.84 29.57
N LEU A 147 -15.84 42.65 29.44
CA LEU A 147 -16.19 41.50 30.29
C LEU A 147 -15.59 41.63 31.69
N ASP A 148 -16.40 41.41 32.74
CA ASP A 148 -15.97 41.43 34.15
C ASP A 148 -14.82 40.45 34.43
N ASN A 149 -14.81 39.31 33.73
CA ASN A 149 -13.76 38.31 33.80
C ASN A 149 -13.31 37.94 32.38
N PRO A 150 -12.04 38.20 32.00
CA PRO A 150 -11.56 37.87 30.68
C PRO A 150 -11.52 36.34 30.48
N PRO A 151 -11.99 35.84 29.33
CA PRO A 151 -11.99 34.41 29.05
C PRO A 151 -10.59 33.83 28.92
N GLU A 152 -10.43 32.57 29.34
CA GLU A 152 -9.22 31.79 29.13
C GLU A 152 -9.02 31.53 27.63
N ILE A 153 -7.84 31.87 27.09
CA ILE A 153 -7.48 31.62 25.68
C ILE A 153 -6.81 30.25 25.56
N ILE A 154 -7.43 29.36 24.78
CA ILE A 154 -6.94 28.01 24.50
C ILE A 154 -6.47 27.95 23.05
N MET A 155 -5.24 27.45 22.83
CA MET A 155 -4.75 27.15 21.49
C MET A 155 -5.19 25.74 21.05
N CYS A 156 -5.78 25.63 19.87
CA CYS A 156 -6.01 24.38 19.17
C CYS A 156 -5.20 24.37 17.86
N ASP A 157 -4.07 23.65 17.86
CA ASP A 157 -3.18 23.49 16.70
C ASP A 157 -3.35 22.14 15.99
N ASP A 158 -4.27 21.31 16.48
CA ASP A 158 -4.65 20.00 15.98
C ASP A 158 -6.12 19.76 16.32
N ILE A 159 -6.98 19.84 15.30
CA ILE A 159 -8.43 19.72 15.44
C ILE A 159 -8.80 18.23 15.43
N ASP A 160 -9.30 17.75 16.56
CA ASP A 160 -9.84 16.40 16.66
C ASP A 160 -11.26 16.35 16.06
N CYS A 161 -11.35 15.89 14.82
CA CYS A 161 -12.56 15.91 14.00
C CYS A 161 -12.50 14.88 12.87
N ILE A 162 -13.67 14.59 12.28
CA ILE A 162 -13.73 13.79 11.05
C ILE A 162 -13.55 14.73 9.86
N VAL A 163 -12.51 14.46 9.07
CA VAL A 163 -12.16 15.25 7.88
C VAL A 163 -12.39 14.43 6.63
N GLN A 164 -13.08 15.02 5.66
CA GLN A 164 -13.17 14.50 4.31
C GLN A 164 -12.03 15.07 3.46
N TYR A 165 -11.27 14.20 2.82
CA TYR A 165 -10.21 14.56 1.88
C TYR A 165 -10.69 14.38 0.45
N LYS A 166 -10.22 15.24 -0.45
CA LYS A 166 -10.50 15.08 -1.88
C LYS A 166 -9.70 13.89 -2.43
N PHE A 167 -10.37 13.03 -3.17
CA PHE A 167 -9.76 11.91 -3.91
C PHE A 167 -9.90 12.19 -5.43
N PRO A 168 -8.86 12.72 -6.09
CA PRO A 168 -8.93 13.17 -7.48
C PRO A 168 -8.85 11.97 -8.44
N MET A 169 -9.93 11.20 -8.52
CA MET A 169 -9.98 10.01 -9.38
C MET A 169 -9.95 10.40 -10.86
N ASP A 170 -8.86 10.07 -11.53
CA ASP A 170 -8.73 10.12 -12.99
C ASP A 170 -8.80 8.69 -13.54
N SER A 171 -9.88 8.36 -14.26
CA SER A 171 -10.09 7.00 -14.77
C SER A 171 -9.04 6.56 -15.78
N VAL A 172 -8.48 7.47 -16.58
CA VAL A 172 -7.50 7.12 -17.62
C VAL A 172 -6.15 6.85 -16.97
N ALA A 173 -5.71 7.77 -16.11
CA ALA A 173 -4.49 7.60 -15.33
C ALA A 173 -4.54 6.34 -14.46
N PHE A 174 -5.68 6.09 -13.80
CA PHE A 174 -5.90 4.89 -12.99
C PHE A 174 -5.73 3.60 -13.82
N LYS A 175 -6.42 3.50 -14.96
CA LYS A 175 -6.35 2.30 -15.82
C LYS A 175 -4.95 2.06 -16.35
N LYS A 176 -4.28 3.10 -16.87
CA LYS A 176 -2.91 3.01 -17.39
C LYS A 176 -1.92 2.61 -16.30
N GLY A 177 -2.08 3.12 -15.07
CA GLY A 177 -1.23 2.75 -13.94
C GLY A 177 -1.38 1.28 -13.53
N ILE A 178 -2.61 0.78 -13.39
CA ILE A 178 -2.88 -0.63 -13.10
C ILE A 178 -2.33 -1.54 -14.21
N ALA A 179 -2.53 -1.15 -15.48
CA ALA A 179 -2.00 -1.89 -16.63
C ALA A 179 -0.47 -1.95 -16.62
N LYS A 180 0.21 -0.83 -16.32
CA LYS A 180 1.67 -0.79 -16.22
C LYS A 180 2.17 -1.74 -15.13
N ILE A 181 1.52 -1.76 -13.96
CA ILE A 181 1.86 -2.69 -12.86
C ILE A 181 1.74 -4.13 -13.34
N ALA A 182 0.62 -4.50 -13.97
CA ALA A 182 0.38 -5.85 -14.43
C ALA A 182 1.32 -6.30 -15.56
N ILE A 183 1.60 -5.42 -16.53
CA ILE A 183 2.59 -5.67 -17.60
C ILE A 183 3.98 -5.87 -16.99
N GLY A 184 4.39 -4.97 -16.09
CA GLY A 184 5.68 -5.08 -15.40
C GLY A 184 5.80 -6.40 -14.66
N PHE A 185 4.77 -6.80 -13.90
CA PHE A 185 4.72 -8.04 -13.14
C PHE A 185 4.72 -9.29 -14.03
N ALA A 186 4.00 -9.28 -15.15
CA ALA A 186 4.03 -10.37 -16.12
C ALA A 186 5.42 -10.52 -16.75
N SER A 187 6.06 -9.40 -17.11
CA SER A 187 7.43 -9.41 -17.65
C SER A 187 8.46 -9.92 -16.62
N THR A 188 8.28 -9.69 -15.32
CA THR A 188 9.19 -10.25 -14.30
C THR A 188 9.13 -11.78 -14.26
N HIS A 189 7.99 -12.36 -14.62
CA HIS A 189 7.76 -13.82 -14.68
C HIS A 189 7.95 -14.38 -16.10
N GLY A 190 8.66 -13.64 -16.96
CA GLY A 190 9.04 -14.15 -18.28
C GLY A 190 7.95 -14.16 -19.34
N ILE A 191 6.80 -13.51 -19.11
CA ILE A 191 5.75 -13.38 -20.13
C ILE A 191 6.15 -12.37 -21.19
N SER A 192 6.17 -12.79 -22.46
CA SER A 192 6.61 -11.96 -23.58
C SER A 192 5.67 -10.81 -23.84
N ARG A 193 6.23 -9.67 -24.27
CA ARG A 193 5.48 -8.45 -24.57
C ARG A 193 4.44 -8.66 -25.66
N GLU A 194 4.71 -9.55 -26.62
CA GLU A 194 3.81 -9.92 -27.72
C GLU A 194 2.58 -10.66 -27.20
N THR A 195 2.75 -11.42 -26.11
CA THR A 195 1.64 -12.11 -25.44
C THR A 195 0.67 -11.10 -24.84
N LEU A 196 1.15 -9.99 -24.26
CA LEU A 196 0.39 -9.02 -23.46
C LEU A 196 -0.52 -8.07 -24.28
N HIS A 197 -0.96 -8.50 -25.45
CA HIS A 197 -1.58 -7.67 -26.49
C HIS A 197 -2.88 -6.97 -26.10
N LEU A 198 -3.56 -7.39 -25.02
CA LEU A 198 -4.78 -6.71 -24.54
C LEU A 198 -4.47 -5.49 -23.65
N ALA A 199 -3.30 -5.44 -23.02
CA ALA A 199 -2.87 -4.32 -22.17
C ALA A 199 -1.74 -3.49 -22.80
N LEU A 200 -0.90 -4.12 -23.62
CA LEU A 200 0.24 -3.52 -24.29
C LEU A 200 0.07 -3.65 -25.81
N LYS A 201 -0.15 -2.52 -26.49
CA LYS A 201 -0.20 -2.47 -27.95
C LYS A 201 1.19 -2.21 -28.50
N ILE A 202 1.56 -2.88 -29.58
CA ILE A 202 2.85 -2.70 -30.25
C ILE A 202 2.57 -2.06 -31.61
N SER A 203 3.16 -0.89 -31.88
CA SER A 203 3.09 -0.21 -33.17
C SER A 203 4.05 -0.80 -34.19
N GLU A 204 3.89 -0.39 -35.45
CA GLU A 204 4.71 -0.86 -36.58
C GLU A 204 6.21 -0.61 -36.40
N ASP A 205 6.59 0.44 -35.66
CA ASP A 205 7.98 0.77 -35.29
C ASP A 205 8.51 -0.08 -34.10
N ASN A 206 7.80 -1.15 -33.74
CA ASN A 206 8.06 -2.04 -32.61
C ASN A 206 7.97 -1.36 -31.23
N HIS A 207 7.48 -0.13 -31.15
CA HIS A 207 7.28 0.57 -29.89
C HIS A 207 5.96 0.15 -29.22
N GLY A 208 6.00 -0.04 -27.91
CA GLY A 208 4.86 -0.42 -27.10
C GLY A 208 4.17 0.82 -26.53
N TYR A 209 2.84 0.77 -26.40
CA TYR A 209 2.07 1.75 -25.65
C TYR A 209 0.93 1.07 -24.90
N ILE A 210 0.57 1.68 -23.77
CA ILE A 210 -0.55 1.24 -22.93
C ILE A 210 -1.77 2.04 -23.33
N ASP A 211 -2.82 1.34 -23.77
CA ASP A 211 -4.07 1.94 -24.25
C ASP A 211 -4.86 2.63 -23.11
N GLU A 212 -5.75 3.53 -23.45
CA GLU A 212 -6.66 4.19 -22.49
C GLU A 212 -7.88 3.31 -22.16
N GLN A 213 -8.24 2.42 -23.07
CA GLN A 213 -9.39 1.53 -22.99
C GLN A 213 -9.05 0.18 -22.36
N VAL A 214 -7.96 0.10 -21.59
CA VAL A 214 -7.62 -1.11 -20.84
C VAL A 214 -8.83 -1.56 -20.00
N PHE A 215 -9.21 -2.82 -20.18
CA PHE A 215 -10.35 -3.41 -19.52
C PHE A 215 -9.96 -3.89 -18.11
N LEU A 216 -10.51 -3.20 -17.10
CA LEU A 216 -10.39 -3.60 -15.71
C LEU A 216 -11.70 -4.20 -15.20
N VAL A 217 -11.61 -5.27 -14.43
CA VAL A 217 -12.75 -5.90 -13.74
C VAL A 217 -12.56 -5.67 -12.25
N GLN A 218 -13.51 -4.98 -11.62
CA GLN A 218 -13.46 -4.72 -10.19
C GLN A 218 -13.70 -6.01 -9.39
N TYR A 219 -12.89 -6.24 -8.37
CA TYR A 219 -13.08 -7.34 -7.42
C TYR A 219 -14.20 -7.04 -6.43
N VAL A 220 -14.97 -8.08 -6.10
CA VAL A 220 -15.89 -8.19 -4.96
C VAL A 220 -15.79 -9.60 -4.41
N PRO A 221 -15.86 -9.83 -3.09
CA PRO A 221 -15.82 -11.16 -2.52
C PRO A 221 -17.08 -11.95 -2.85
N LEU A 222 -16.91 -13.08 -3.56
CA LEU A 222 -18.00 -13.96 -3.97
C LEU A 222 -18.11 -15.20 -3.09
N SER A 223 -16.97 -15.80 -2.75
CA SER A 223 -16.89 -16.96 -1.85
C SER A 223 -17.18 -16.58 -0.39
N VAL A 224 -17.62 -17.55 0.43
CA VAL A 224 -17.86 -17.34 1.86
C VAL A 224 -16.57 -16.98 2.62
N ILE A 225 -15.45 -17.61 2.22
CA ILE A 225 -14.12 -17.33 2.80
C ILE A 225 -13.71 -15.90 2.49
N ASP A 226 -13.81 -15.47 1.23
CA ASP A 226 -13.43 -14.12 0.83
C ASP A 226 -14.31 -13.05 1.49
N LYS A 227 -15.62 -13.30 1.63
CA LYS A 227 -16.52 -12.36 2.32
C LYS A 227 -16.11 -12.14 3.77
N THR A 228 -15.71 -13.21 4.45
CA THR A 228 -15.22 -13.16 5.83
C THR A 228 -13.88 -12.44 5.90
N LEU A 229 -12.93 -12.83 5.04
CA LEU A 229 -11.61 -12.23 4.96
C LEU A 229 -11.69 -10.72 4.68
N GLU A 230 -12.46 -10.29 3.68
CA GLU A 230 -12.60 -8.86 3.35
C GLU A 230 -13.27 -8.07 4.47
N LYS A 231 -14.24 -8.66 5.19
CA LYS A 231 -14.89 -8.00 6.33
C LYS A 231 -13.90 -7.65 7.43
N ASP A 232 -13.00 -8.57 7.75
CA ASP A 232 -12.08 -8.43 8.89
C ASP A 232 -10.68 -7.95 8.48
N LYS A 233 -10.40 -7.79 7.18
CA LYS A 233 -9.07 -7.51 6.60
C LYS A 233 -8.31 -6.37 7.28
N ALA A 234 -9.00 -5.30 7.67
CA ALA A 234 -8.38 -4.14 8.31
C ALA A 234 -7.85 -4.42 9.73
N SER A 235 -8.31 -5.51 10.35
CA SER A 235 -7.88 -5.99 11.66
C SER A 235 -6.85 -7.11 11.57
N LEU A 236 -6.59 -7.63 10.36
CA LEU A 236 -5.63 -8.70 10.12
C LEU A 236 -4.20 -8.15 10.02
N ALA A 237 -3.23 -9.06 10.15
CA ALA A 237 -1.82 -8.73 10.03
C ALA A 237 -1.52 -8.06 8.67
N ASN A 238 -0.53 -7.17 8.66
CA ASN A 238 0.04 -6.57 7.45
C ASN A 238 -0.90 -5.65 6.64
N TYR A 239 -2.08 -5.28 7.17
CA TYR A 239 -2.91 -4.24 6.58
C TYR A 239 -2.36 -2.81 6.85
N PRO A 240 -2.37 -1.91 5.84
CA PRO A 240 -2.64 -2.16 4.43
C PRO A 240 -1.43 -2.79 3.72
N SER A 241 -1.71 -3.50 2.64
CA SER A 241 -0.73 -4.18 1.77
C SER A 241 -1.01 -3.96 0.29
N HIS A 242 0.01 -4.17 -0.55
CA HIS A 242 -0.17 -4.41 -1.97
C HIS A 242 -0.04 -5.90 -2.27
N ASN A 243 -0.85 -6.39 -3.20
CA ASN A 243 -0.85 -7.78 -3.63
C ASN A 243 -1.03 -7.87 -5.14
N LEU A 244 -0.17 -8.63 -5.81
CA LEU A 244 -0.24 -8.96 -7.23
C LEU A 244 -0.37 -10.47 -7.38
N ILE A 245 -1.26 -10.95 -8.24
CA ILE A 245 -1.37 -12.37 -8.58
C ILE A 245 -1.52 -12.49 -10.09
N LEU A 246 -0.56 -13.11 -10.76
CA LEU A 246 -0.57 -13.43 -12.18
C LEU A 246 -0.98 -14.88 -12.35
N PHE A 247 -2.02 -15.17 -13.12
CA PHE A 247 -2.49 -16.53 -13.26
C PHE A 247 -3.19 -16.80 -14.59
N THR A 248 -3.14 -18.06 -15.04
CA THR A 248 -4.02 -18.53 -16.11
C THR A 248 -5.37 -18.95 -15.52
N SER A 249 -6.47 -18.67 -16.22
CA SER A 249 -7.81 -19.12 -15.78
C SER A 249 -7.87 -20.65 -15.66
N LYS A 250 -8.62 -21.15 -14.67
CA LYS A 250 -8.74 -22.60 -14.46
C LYS A 250 -9.60 -23.24 -15.55
N LYS A 251 -10.64 -22.54 -16.00
CA LYS A 251 -11.59 -23.02 -17.02
C LYS A 251 -11.13 -22.77 -18.45
N ARG A 252 -10.40 -21.67 -18.68
CA ARG A 252 -9.84 -21.25 -19.97
C ARG A 252 -8.35 -20.94 -19.79
N PRO A 253 -7.48 -21.96 -19.85
CA PRO A 253 -6.04 -21.78 -19.65
C PRO A 253 -5.38 -20.78 -20.60
N SER A 254 -6.00 -20.48 -21.75
CA SER A 254 -5.53 -19.43 -22.67
C SER A 254 -5.72 -18.00 -22.14
N TYR A 255 -6.47 -17.80 -21.05
CA TYR A 255 -6.68 -16.47 -20.50
C TYR A 255 -5.67 -16.20 -19.40
N LEU A 256 -4.78 -15.23 -19.60
CA LEU A 256 -3.83 -14.77 -18.60
C LEU A 256 -4.35 -13.51 -17.92
N TRP A 257 -4.58 -13.60 -16.62
CA TRP A 257 -5.06 -12.52 -15.78
C TRP A 257 -3.98 -12.04 -14.85
N CYS A 258 -4.05 -10.77 -14.48
CA CYS A 258 -3.35 -10.23 -13.32
C CYS A 258 -4.37 -9.59 -12.37
N TYR A 259 -4.40 -10.06 -11.12
CA TYR A 259 -5.06 -9.39 -10.02
C TYR A 259 -4.09 -8.37 -9.42
N VAL A 260 -4.52 -7.12 -9.31
CA VAL A 260 -3.79 -6.01 -8.72
C VAL A 260 -4.61 -5.47 -7.56
N GLU A 261 -4.05 -5.53 -6.36
CA GLU A 261 -4.62 -4.97 -5.15
C GLU A 261 -3.66 -3.95 -4.56
N LEU A 262 -4.12 -2.70 -4.46
CA LEU A 262 -3.36 -1.60 -3.87
C LEU A 262 -4.00 -1.14 -2.55
N PHE A 263 -3.17 -0.94 -1.52
CA PHE A 263 -3.59 -0.50 -0.18
C PHE A 263 -4.68 -1.37 0.45
N SER A 264 -4.72 -2.66 0.08
CA SER A 264 -5.81 -3.59 0.38
C SER A 264 -7.21 -3.04 0.06
N THR A 265 -7.32 -2.14 -0.92
CA THR A 265 -8.52 -1.31 -1.15
C THR A 265 -8.91 -1.24 -2.61
N PHE A 266 -7.96 -0.91 -3.48
CA PHE A 266 -8.19 -0.83 -4.92
C PHE A 266 -7.86 -2.18 -5.53
N GLN A 267 -8.90 -3.01 -5.72
CA GLN A 267 -8.79 -4.41 -6.10
C GLN A 267 -9.38 -4.63 -7.50
N TYR A 268 -8.54 -4.97 -8.47
CA TYR A 268 -8.94 -5.11 -9.87
C TYR A 268 -8.23 -6.27 -10.55
N TYR A 269 -8.93 -6.95 -11.46
CA TYR A 269 -8.33 -7.83 -12.44
C TYR A 269 -8.13 -7.09 -13.76
N ILE A 270 -7.07 -7.47 -14.46
CA ILE A 270 -6.80 -7.08 -15.85
C ILE A 270 -6.54 -8.35 -16.66
N LEU A 271 -7.20 -8.47 -17.81
CA LEU A 271 -6.91 -9.51 -18.79
C LEU A 271 -5.72 -9.05 -19.63
N LEU A 272 -4.62 -9.79 -19.59
CA LEU A 272 -3.41 -9.48 -20.33
C LEU A 272 -3.42 -10.12 -21.72
N THR A 273 -4.00 -11.31 -21.83
CA THR A 273 -4.23 -12.03 -23.08
C THR A 273 -5.37 -13.04 -22.95
N ASP A 274 -6.08 -13.30 -24.05
CA ASP A 274 -7.07 -14.37 -24.21
C ASP A 274 -6.54 -15.58 -25.03
N ASN A 275 -5.30 -15.51 -25.51
CA ASN A 275 -4.64 -16.51 -26.36
C ASN A 275 -3.27 -16.98 -25.83
N TYR A 276 -3.12 -17.09 -24.51
CA TYR A 276 -1.91 -17.61 -23.87
C TYR A 276 -1.65 -19.07 -24.27
N GLU A 277 -0.44 -19.34 -24.78
CA GLU A 277 0.00 -20.68 -25.22
C GLU A 277 1.11 -21.29 -24.35
N GLY A 278 1.48 -20.61 -23.26
CA GLY A 278 2.52 -21.08 -22.34
C GLY A 278 2.01 -22.03 -21.25
N GLU A 279 2.93 -22.45 -20.38
CA GLU A 279 2.62 -23.29 -19.23
C GLU A 279 1.70 -22.58 -18.21
N PRO A 280 0.83 -23.30 -17.48
CA PRO A 280 -0.04 -22.70 -16.48
C PRO A 280 0.72 -21.82 -15.48
N VAL A 281 0.25 -20.59 -15.31
CA VAL A 281 0.88 -19.59 -14.44
C VAL A 281 0.08 -19.46 -13.15
N TYR A 282 0.77 -19.39 -12.01
CA TYR A 282 0.25 -18.87 -10.75
C TYR A 282 1.40 -18.27 -9.95
N GLU A 283 1.62 -16.97 -10.12
CA GLU A 283 2.72 -16.23 -9.53
C GLU A 283 2.17 -15.06 -8.71
N TYR A 284 2.82 -14.71 -7.61
CA TYR A 284 2.32 -13.65 -6.72
C TYR A 284 3.43 -12.78 -6.14
N HIS A 285 3.05 -11.55 -5.78
CA HIS A 285 3.89 -10.65 -4.99
C HIS A 285 3.04 -9.99 -3.92
N TYR A 286 3.52 -10.05 -2.68
CA TYR A 286 2.83 -9.50 -1.54
C TYR A 286 3.78 -8.65 -0.71
N GLN A 287 3.33 -7.44 -0.38
CA GLN A 287 4.11 -6.53 0.44
C GLN A 287 3.19 -5.70 1.35
N ARG A 288 3.55 -5.57 2.61
CA ARG A 288 2.92 -4.58 3.50
C ARG A 288 3.39 -3.16 3.16
N ILE A 289 2.53 -2.18 3.45
CA ILE A 289 2.85 -0.75 3.30
C ILE A 289 3.60 -0.22 4.52
N GLU A 290 3.18 -0.66 5.71
CA GLU A 290 3.84 -0.26 6.95
C GLU A 290 5.04 -1.16 7.24
N LYS A 291 6.22 -0.54 7.42
CA LYS A 291 7.43 -1.26 7.83
C LYS A 291 7.30 -1.68 9.29
N THR A 292 7.72 -2.90 9.65
CA THR A 292 7.85 -3.27 11.07
C THR A 292 8.76 -2.29 11.80
N SER A 293 8.46 -2.07 13.08
CA SER A 293 9.27 -1.24 13.96
C SER A 293 10.76 -1.53 13.86
N GLU A 294 11.49 -0.43 14.01
CA GLU A 294 12.88 -0.15 13.70
C GLU A 294 13.88 -1.05 14.43
N TYR A 295 14.15 -2.27 13.94
CA TYR A 295 15.53 -2.75 14.05
C TYR A 295 16.38 -1.87 13.13
N VAL A 296 17.00 -0.85 13.71
CA VAL A 296 18.12 -0.15 13.09
C VAL A 296 19.32 -0.99 13.44
N PHE A 297 19.94 -1.61 12.42
CA PHE A 297 21.22 -2.25 12.63
C PHE A 297 22.21 -1.19 13.09
N THR A 298 22.64 -1.27 14.34
CA THR A 298 23.74 -0.49 14.87
C THR A 298 24.94 -1.42 15.02
N PRO A 299 26.05 -1.20 14.31
CA PRO A 299 27.24 -2.02 14.49
C PRO A 299 27.76 -1.83 15.92
N ASP A 300 27.58 -2.85 16.74
CA ASP A 300 28.07 -2.92 18.12
C ASP A 300 28.91 -4.19 18.33
N ARG A 301 29.37 -4.44 19.56
CA ARG A 301 30.14 -5.65 19.88
C ARG A 301 29.40 -6.95 19.57
N ARG A 302 28.07 -6.96 19.48
CA ARG A 302 27.28 -8.17 19.17
C ARG A 302 27.39 -8.51 17.69
N HIS A 303 27.46 -7.52 16.80
CA HIS A 303 27.68 -7.76 15.38
C HIS A 303 28.92 -8.65 15.13
N TYR A 304 30.05 -8.36 15.77
CA TYR A 304 31.28 -9.15 15.58
C TYR A 304 31.17 -10.60 16.08
N LYS A 305 30.31 -10.87 17.07
CA LYS A 305 30.07 -12.22 17.59
C LYS A 305 29.03 -12.99 16.78
N GLU A 306 28.07 -12.27 16.20
CA GLU A 306 26.90 -12.83 15.54
C GLU A 306 26.94 -12.61 14.01
N ARG A 307 28.05 -12.13 13.46
CA ARG A 307 28.22 -11.77 12.04
C ARG A 307 27.65 -12.84 11.11
N ASN A 308 28.07 -14.09 11.29
CA ASN A 308 27.63 -15.19 10.43
C ASN A 308 26.13 -15.46 10.53
N VAL A 309 25.53 -15.29 11.71
CA VAL A 309 24.09 -15.43 11.94
C VAL A 309 23.33 -14.30 11.24
N ILE A 310 23.82 -13.06 11.35
CA ILE A 310 23.24 -11.88 10.70
C ILE A 310 23.32 -12.01 9.18
N LEU A 311 24.50 -12.33 8.64
CA LEU A 311 24.71 -12.49 7.20
C LEU A 311 23.88 -13.64 6.63
N SER A 312 23.88 -14.79 7.29
CA SER A 312 23.07 -15.95 6.90
C SER A 312 21.57 -15.63 6.93
N GLY A 313 21.08 -14.99 8.00
CA GLY A 313 19.68 -14.59 8.12
C GLY A 313 19.22 -13.57 7.07
N LEU A 314 20.16 -12.79 6.51
CA LEU A 314 19.91 -11.84 5.43
C LEU A 314 20.23 -12.38 4.03
N GLY A 315 20.75 -13.60 3.91
CA GLY A 315 21.22 -14.18 2.65
C GLY A 315 22.38 -13.39 2.02
N ILE A 316 23.21 -12.74 2.83
CA ILE A 316 24.40 -12.03 2.39
C ILE A 316 25.57 -12.99 2.41
N THR A 317 26.31 -13.08 1.30
CA THR A 317 27.52 -13.90 1.21
C THR A 317 28.78 -13.03 1.24
N ASP A 318 29.91 -13.61 1.65
CA ASP A 318 31.19 -12.90 1.67
C ASP A 318 31.63 -12.50 0.26
N GLU A 319 31.31 -13.29 -0.77
CA GLU A 319 31.60 -12.95 -2.18
C GLU A 319 30.87 -11.68 -2.60
N ARG A 320 29.63 -11.49 -2.13
CA ARG A 320 28.85 -10.28 -2.42
C ARG A 320 29.50 -9.04 -1.80
N ILE A 321 30.00 -9.14 -0.57
CA ILE A 321 30.70 -8.06 0.12
C ILE A 321 32.01 -7.73 -0.61
N GLN A 322 32.77 -8.77 -0.95
CA GLN A 322 34.06 -8.62 -1.64
C GLN A 322 33.90 -8.03 -3.06
N ALA A 323 32.91 -8.49 -3.82
CA ALA A 323 32.62 -7.95 -5.14
C ALA A 323 32.17 -6.47 -5.09
N ALA A 324 31.44 -6.08 -4.03
CA ALA A 324 31.08 -4.68 -3.81
C ALA A 324 32.31 -3.83 -3.46
N TYR A 325 33.23 -4.36 -2.64
CA TYR A 325 34.51 -3.73 -2.32
C TYR A 325 35.39 -3.49 -3.55
N GLU A 326 35.52 -4.49 -4.41
CA GLU A 326 36.35 -4.39 -5.61
C GLU A 326 35.84 -3.35 -6.61
N LYS A 327 34.51 -3.21 -6.75
CA LYS A 327 33.87 -2.22 -7.64
C LYS A 327 34.11 -0.75 -7.27
N GLN A 328 34.64 -0.47 -6.08
CA GLN A 328 34.90 0.89 -5.61
C GLN A 328 36.38 1.17 -5.33
N LYS A 329 37.28 0.20 -5.57
CA LYS A 329 38.72 0.34 -5.33
C LYS A 329 39.37 1.52 -6.06
N ASP A 330 38.77 2.02 -7.14
CA ASP A 330 39.32 3.13 -7.95
C ASP A 330 38.55 4.45 -7.82
N LYS A 331 37.57 4.55 -6.90
CA LYS A 331 36.79 5.77 -6.70
C LYS A 331 37.44 6.69 -5.68
N ASN A 332 37.24 8.01 -5.82
CA ASN A 332 37.80 9.04 -4.91
C ASN A 332 37.27 8.97 -3.46
N ASN A 333 36.24 8.17 -3.18
CA ASN A 333 35.63 8.04 -1.85
C ASN A 333 35.50 6.55 -1.48
N LYS A 334 36.64 5.90 -1.20
CA LYS A 334 36.72 4.46 -0.93
C LYS A 334 36.22 4.16 0.48
N LYS A 335 35.28 3.24 0.60
CA LYS A 335 34.84 2.70 1.88
C LYS A 335 35.71 1.50 2.29
N THR A 336 35.87 1.27 3.59
CA THR A 336 36.49 0.04 4.10
C THR A 336 35.59 -1.17 3.81
N LEU A 337 36.15 -2.38 3.93
CA LEU A 337 35.37 -3.61 3.77
C LEU A 337 34.22 -3.68 4.80
N GLU A 338 34.49 -3.27 6.04
CA GLU A 338 33.48 -3.17 7.12
C GLU A 338 32.37 -2.17 6.79
N GLU A 339 32.70 -0.98 6.29
CA GLU A 339 31.69 0.02 5.92
C GLU A 339 30.76 -0.47 4.80
N ILE A 340 31.30 -1.22 3.84
CA ILE A 340 30.48 -1.87 2.80
C ILE A 340 29.60 -2.95 3.40
N GLU A 341 30.16 -3.79 4.28
CA GLU A 341 29.38 -4.82 4.95
C GLU A 341 28.21 -4.19 5.71
N PHE A 342 28.46 -3.14 6.49
CA PHE A 342 27.40 -2.41 7.21
C PHE A 342 26.37 -1.80 6.27
N ASP A 343 26.79 -1.21 5.14
CA ASP A 343 25.87 -0.71 4.12
C ASP A 343 24.99 -1.85 3.56
N ILE A 344 25.58 -3.00 3.24
CA ILE A 344 24.86 -4.15 2.68
C ILE A 344 23.89 -4.72 3.72
N ILE A 345 24.33 -4.92 4.97
CA ILE A 345 23.47 -5.38 6.07
C ILE A 345 22.32 -4.42 6.28
N THR A 346 22.59 -3.11 6.30
CA THR A 346 21.56 -2.08 6.47
C THR A 346 20.55 -2.13 5.32
N GLN A 347 21.03 -2.21 4.08
CA GLN A 347 20.18 -2.32 2.88
C GLN A 347 19.32 -3.59 2.90
N GLU A 348 19.90 -4.75 3.22
CA GLU A 348 19.16 -6.02 3.24
C GLU A 348 18.19 -6.09 4.41
N THR A 349 18.57 -5.61 5.59
CA THR A 349 17.65 -5.48 6.73
C THR A 349 16.45 -4.61 6.34
N GLU A 350 16.68 -3.50 5.62
CA GLU A 350 15.61 -2.62 5.16
C GLU A 350 14.72 -3.28 4.09
N LYS A 351 15.26 -4.18 3.25
CA LYS A 351 14.47 -4.99 2.31
C LYS A 351 13.62 -6.02 3.03
N GLN A 352 14.21 -6.76 3.98
CA GLN A 352 13.53 -7.80 4.76
C GLN A 352 12.40 -7.22 5.63
N LYS A 353 12.48 -5.95 6.05
CA LYS A 353 11.36 -5.25 6.72
C LYS A 353 10.07 -5.20 5.92
N ASN A 354 10.10 -5.45 4.61
CA ASN A 354 8.88 -5.51 3.81
C ASN A 354 8.51 -6.93 3.37
N LYS A 355 9.39 -7.91 3.61
CA LYS A 355 9.15 -9.30 3.26
C LYS A 355 8.16 -9.89 4.26
N VAL A 356 7.09 -10.43 3.71
CA VAL A 356 6.03 -11.13 4.44
C VAL A 356 5.81 -12.45 3.72
N ASP A 357 5.59 -13.50 4.49
CA ASP A 357 5.29 -14.81 3.95
C ASP A 357 3.81 -14.82 3.54
N PHE A 358 3.58 -14.65 2.24
CA PHE A 358 2.24 -14.53 1.69
C PHE A 358 1.41 -15.80 1.90
N GLU A 359 2.00 -16.98 1.65
CA GLU A 359 1.31 -18.25 1.83
C GLU A 359 0.94 -18.48 3.29
N SER A 360 1.87 -18.20 4.20
CA SER A 360 1.60 -18.26 5.64
C SER A 360 0.48 -17.29 6.05
N ASP A 361 0.51 -16.05 5.57
CA ASP A 361 -0.54 -15.05 5.84
C ASP A 361 -1.92 -15.52 5.33
N ILE A 362 -2.01 -15.99 4.08
CA ILE A 362 -3.29 -16.50 3.54
C ILE A 362 -3.74 -17.75 4.28
N ASN A 363 -2.85 -18.68 4.60
CA ASN A 363 -3.18 -19.87 5.40
C ASN A 363 -3.74 -19.47 6.77
N ASN A 364 -3.09 -18.53 7.46
CA ASN A 364 -3.58 -17.99 8.73
C ASN A 364 -4.97 -17.35 8.59
N PHE A 365 -5.24 -16.65 7.49
CA PHE A 365 -6.56 -16.05 7.25
C PHE A 365 -7.63 -17.09 6.95
N VAL A 366 -7.31 -18.12 6.16
CA VAL A 366 -8.21 -19.23 5.87
C VAL A 366 -8.55 -20.00 7.16
N ASN A 367 -7.55 -20.25 8.01
CA ASN A 367 -7.74 -20.85 9.33
C ASN A 367 -8.59 -19.98 10.26
N TYR A 368 -8.36 -18.65 10.26
CA TYR A 368 -9.21 -17.70 10.98
C TYR A 368 -10.68 -17.78 10.52
N CYS A 369 -10.91 -17.83 9.20
CA CYS A 369 -12.26 -17.96 8.65
C CYS A 369 -12.92 -19.27 9.09
N ALA A 370 -12.17 -20.38 9.13
CA ALA A 370 -12.67 -21.68 9.61
C ALA A 370 -13.07 -21.61 11.08
N GLN A 371 -12.21 -21.07 11.95
CA GLN A 371 -12.52 -20.90 13.38
C GLN A 371 -13.76 -20.03 13.58
N LYS A 372 -13.85 -18.90 12.88
CA LYS A 372 -15.00 -18.00 12.96
C LYS A 372 -16.30 -18.65 12.48
N THR A 373 -16.22 -19.47 11.43
CA THR A 373 -17.36 -20.21 10.90
C THR A 373 -17.84 -21.27 11.90
N LEU A 374 -16.92 -22.02 12.51
CA LEU A 374 -17.25 -23.04 13.52
C LEU A 374 -17.84 -22.45 14.81
N LEU A 375 -17.39 -21.26 15.21
CA LEU A 375 -17.86 -20.58 16.41
C LEU A 375 -19.14 -19.78 16.21
N SER A 376 -19.55 -19.54 14.96
CA SER A 376 -20.74 -18.75 14.66
C SER A 376 -21.97 -19.65 14.56
N ASN A 377 -23.00 -19.35 15.36
CA ASN A 377 -24.32 -19.98 15.26
C ASN A 377 -25.16 -19.43 14.09
N GLU A 378 -24.61 -18.54 13.26
CA GLU A 378 -25.34 -17.82 12.21
C GLU A 378 -25.36 -18.56 10.86
N PHE A 379 -24.63 -19.66 10.70
CA PHE A 379 -24.55 -20.38 9.43
C PHE A 379 -25.57 -21.51 9.34
N ASP A 380 -26.41 -21.48 8.31
CA ASP A 380 -27.25 -22.63 7.95
C ASP A 380 -26.41 -23.79 7.37
N PHE A 381 -27.00 -24.99 7.32
CA PHE A 381 -26.32 -26.19 6.82
C PHE A 381 -25.79 -26.00 5.39
N LYS A 382 -26.54 -25.27 4.54
CA LYS A 382 -26.15 -24.98 3.16
C LYS A 382 -24.87 -24.13 3.11
N SER A 383 -24.79 -23.11 3.95
CA SER A 383 -23.64 -22.21 4.04
C SER A 383 -22.41 -22.91 4.60
N LEU A 384 -22.58 -23.82 5.58
CA LEU A 384 -21.51 -24.67 6.09
C LEU A 384 -20.96 -25.62 5.01
N MET A 385 -21.84 -26.25 4.24
CA MET A 385 -21.43 -27.10 3.12
C MET A 385 -20.70 -26.31 2.03
N ASN A 386 -21.15 -25.09 1.73
CA ASN A 386 -20.47 -24.21 0.78
C ASN A 386 -19.10 -23.75 1.29
N PHE A 387 -19.01 -23.40 2.58
CA PHE A 387 -17.74 -23.07 3.24
C PHE A 387 -16.77 -24.25 3.13
N LYS A 388 -17.19 -25.46 3.49
CA LYS A 388 -16.35 -26.68 3.44
C LYS A 388 -15.78 -26.91 2.03
N LYS A 389 -16.61 -26.78 0.99
CA LYS A 389 -16.18 -26.93 -0.41
C LYS A 389 -15.13 -25.90 -0.82
N ASN A 390 -15.32 -24.64 -0.42
CA ASN A 390 -14.34 -23.59 -0.71
C ASN A 390 -13.07 -23.74 0.14
N PHE A 391 -13.20 -24.23 1.37
CA PHE A 391 -12.07 -24.47 2.27
C PHE A 391 -11.16 -25.59 1.71
N SER A 392 -11.74 -26.66 1.16
CA SER A 392 -10.96 -27.72 0.50
C SER A 392 -10.21 -27.28 -0.76
N LEU A 393 -10.42 -26.07 -1.27
CA LEU A 393 -9.60 -25.53 -2.36
C LEU A 393 -8.23 -25.05 -1.90
N PHE A 394 -8.03 -24.94 -0.59
CA PHE A 394 -6.77 -24.51 0.03
C PHE A 394 -5.92 -25.68 0.48
N SER A 395 -6.25 -26.89 0.04
CA SER A 395 -5.53 -28.09 0.41
C SER A 395 -5.28 -29.03 -0.77
N ARG A 396 -4.11 -29.67 -0.75
CA ARG A 396 -3.71 -30.72 -1.71
C ARG A 396 -2.91 -31.80 -0.99
N PHE A 397 -2.88 -33.01 -1.54
CA PHE A 397 -2.04 -34.09 -1.02
C PHE A 397 -0.60 -33.95 -1.53
N ALA A 398 0.38 -34.21 -0.67
CA ALA A 398 1.78 -34.25 -1.08
C ALA A 398 2.03 -35.39 -2.10
N GLU A 399 2.89 -35.16 -3.10
CA GLU A 399 3.12 -36.10 -4.23
C GLU A 399 3.55 -37.52 -3.80
N ASN A 400 3.99 -37.71 -2.55
CA ASN A 400 4.48 -38.99 -2.02
C ASN A 400 3.82 -39.42 -0.70
N SER A 401 2.69 -38.81 -0.32
CA SER A 401 1.96 -39.17 0.91
C SER A 401 0.47 -38.95 0.74
N TYR A 402 -0.32 -40.00 0.98
CA TYR A 402 -1.79 -39.91 0.99
C TYR A 402 -2.33 -39.28 2.29
N ASP A 403 -1.48 -39.14 3.31
CA ASP A 403 -1.88 -38.67 4.64
C ASP A 403 -1.40 -37.24 4.93
N ASP A 404 -0.45 -36.69 4.15
CA ASP A 404 0.07 -35.33 4.34
C ASP A 404 -0.64 -34.33 3.43
N GLU A 405 -1.67 -33.69 3.99
CA GLU A 405 -2.37 -32.55 3.39
C GLU A 405 -1.52 -31.27 3.56
N ILE A 406 -1.20 -30.62 2.44
CA ILE A 406 -0.44 -29.37 2.39
C ILE A 406 -1.32 -28.23 1.88
N PHE A 407 -1.02 -27.02 2.35
CA PHE A 407 -1.73 -25.81 1.93
C PHE A 407 -1.50 -25.53 0.43
N ASP A 408 -2.56 -25.19 -0.29
CA ASP A 408 -2.54 -24.81 -1.70
C ASP A 408 -3.14 -23.41 -1.89
N ILE A 409 -2.30 -22.43 -2.19
CA ILE A 409 -2.74 -21.06 -2.42
C ILE A 409 -3.37 -20.84 -3.80
N SER A 410 -3.26 -21.79 -4.73
CA SER A 410 -3.54 -21.58 -6.17
C SER A 410 -4.99 -21.23 -6.52
N SER A 411 -5.92 -21.43 -5.59
CA SER A 411 -7.33 -21.03 -5.73
C SER A 411 -7.58 -19.57 -5.31
N TYR A 412 -6.73 -19.00 -4.45
CA TYR A 412 -6.91 -17.66 -3.88
C TYR A 412 -7.05 -16.62 -4.98
N ARG A 413 -8.20 -15.91 -5.00
CA ARG A 413 -8.55 -14.90 -6.01
C ARG A 413 -8.60 -15.38 -7.46
N ARG A 414 -8.41 -16.68 -7.72
CA ARG A 414 -8.42 -17.28 -9.06
C ARG A 414 -9.78 -17.87 -9.39
N TYR A 415 -10.28 -18.74 -8.52
CA TYR A 415 -11.56 -19.42 -8.68
C TYR A 415 -12.15 -19.82 -7.33
N TYR A 416 -13.44 -20.13 -7.31
CA TYR A 416 -14.14 -20.60 -6.11
C TYR A 416 -15.18 -21.66 -6.50
N ILE A 417 -15.76 -22.33 -5.51
CA ILE A 417 -16.88 -23.26 -5.73
C ILE A 417 -18.19 -22.54 -5.37
N ASP A 418 -19.14 -22.57 -6.30
CA ASP A 418 -20.53 -22.24 -6.02
C ASP A 418 -21.46 -23.21 -6.76
N ASN A 419 -22.50 -23.65 -6.07
CA ASN A 419 -23.45 -24.66 -6.57
C ASN A 419 -22.77 -25.88 -7.25
N ASP A 420 -21.74 -26.42 -6.59
CA ASP A 420 -20.97 -27.59 -7.04
C ASP A 420 -20.19 -27.40 -8.36
N ARG A 421 -19.94 -26.16 -8.75
CA ARG A 421 -19.16 -25.83 -9.95
C ARG A 421 -17.98 -24.94 -9.61
N PHE A 422 -16.87 -25.19 -10.30
CA PHE A 422 -15.75 -24.26 -10.32
C PHE A 422 -16.13 -23.02 -11.12
N ILE A 423 -15.98 -21.85 -10.49
CA ILE A 423 -16.25 -20.56 -11.11
C ILE A 423 -14.97 -19.73 -11.05
N ASP A 424 -14.46 -19.34 -12.22
CA ASP A 424 -13.37 -18.38 -12.30
C ASP A 424 -13.85 -17.01 -11.80
N TYR A 425 -13.09 -16.42 -10.88
CA TYR A 425 -13.42 -15.14 -10.25
C TYR A 425 -13.63 -14.02 -11.28
N PRO A 426 -12.69 -13.79 -12.23
CA PRO A 426 -12.85 -12.74 -13.22
C PRO A 426 -14.10 -12.90 -14.10
N GLU A 427 -14.44 -14.12 -14.53
CA GLU A 427 -15.63 -14.38 -15.34
C GLU A 427 -16.92 -14.02 -14.60
N ALA A 428 -17.04 -14.42 -13.33
CA ALA A 428 -18.20 -14.10 -12.51
C ALA A 428 -18.38 -12.59 -12.32
N LEU A 429 -17.29 -11.88 -12.06
CA LEU A 429 -17.31 -10.43 -11.87
C LEU A 429 -17.62 -9.68 -13.18
N MET A 430 -17.20 -10.20 -14.34
CA MET A 430 -17.61 -9.66 -15.64
C MET A 430 -19.11 -9.77 -15.86
N LEU A 431 -19.74 -10.88 -15.46
CA LEU A 431 -21.19 -11.05 -15.53
C LEU A 431 -21.92 -10.06 -14.63
N MET A 432 -21.44 -9.88 -13.38
CA MET A 432 -21.99 -8.88 -12.46
C MET A 432 -21.86 -7.45 -13.01
N ARG A 433 -20.75 -7.14 -13.67
CA ARG A 433 -20.56 -5.84 -14.31
C ARG A 433 -21.54 -5.65 -15.46
N ALA A 434 -21.76 -6.67 -16.28
CA ALA A 434 -22.70 -6.62 -17.40
C ALA A 434 -24.16 -6.40 -16.92
N SER A 435 -24.51 -6.89 -15.74
CA SER A 435 -25.82 -6.66 -15.11
C SER A 435 -25.90 -5.39 -14.24
N ASN A 436 -24.85 -4.56 -14.19
CA ASN A 436 -24.74 -3.39 -13.30
C ASN A 436 -25.03 -3.71 -11.83
N ASP A 437 -24.49 -4.83 -11.33
CA ASP A 437 -24.72 -5.26 -9.96
C ASP A 437 -24.24 -4.20 -8.94
N PRO A 438 -25.11 -3.71 -8.03
CA PRO A 438 -24.75 -2.69 -7.05
C PRO A 438 -23.67 -3.14 -6.06
N ALA A 439 -23.45 -4.45 -5.87
CA ALA A 439 -22.42 -4.98 -4.99
C ALA A 439 -21.01 -4.49 -5.35
N LEU A 440 -20.72 -4.29 -6.64
CA LEU A 440 -19.45 -3.74 -7.13
C LEU A 440 -19.16 -2.36 -6.49
N LYS A 441 -20.15 -1.47 -6.58
CA LYS A 441 -20.06 -0.10 -6.05
C LYS A 441 -20.03 -0.11 -4.52
N THR A 442 -20.89 -0.90 -3.88
CA THR A 442 -20.97 -1.00 -2.42
C THR A 442 -19.66 -1.50 -1.80
N HIS A 443 -19.07 -2.55 -2.37
CA HIS A 443 -17.78 -3.08 -1.91
C HIS A 443 -16.67 -2.03 -2.00
N SER A 444 -16.60 -1.30 -3.11
CA SER A 444 -15.61 -0.22 -3.30
C SER A 444 -15.64 0.82 -2.18
N PHE A 445 -16.85 1.31 -1.87
CA PHE A 445 -17.03 2.30 -0.80
C PHE A 445 -16.67 1.72 0.55
N TYR A 446 -17.09 0.48 0.82
CA TYR A 446 -16.75 -0.21 2.05
C TYR A 446 -15.22 -0.32 2.26
N ARG A 447 -14.48 -0.77 1.23
CA ARG A 447 -13.01 -0.85 1.28
C ARG A 447 -12.37 0.52 1.48
N PHE A 448 -12.85 1.54 0.78
CA PHE A 448 -12.34 2.90 0.92
C PHE A 448 -12.55 3.43 2.34
N THR A 449 -13.74 3.23 2.92
CA THR A 449 -14.03 3.61 4.32
C THR A 449 -13.12 2.87 5.31
N GLN A 450 -12.83 1.59 5.10
CA GLN A 450 -11.88 0.87 5.95
C GLN A 450 -10.48 1.51 5.93
N LEU A 451 -9.99 1.89 4.75
CA LEU A 451 -8.70 2.55 4.60
C LEU A 451 -8.67 3.93 5.27
N GLU A 452 -9.74 4.72 5.10
CA GLU A 452 -9.90 6.02 5.75
C GLU A 452 -9.86 5.90 7.27
N ASN A 453 -10.64 4.97 7.83
CA ASN A 453 -10.67 4.70 9.27
C ASN A 453 -9.30 4.25 9.78
N TYR A 454 -8.62 3.38 9.04
CA TYR A 454 -7.27 2.96 9.38
C TYR A 454 -6.28 4.14 9.41
N SER A 455 -6.31 4.99 8.38
CA SER A 455 -5.44 6.16 8.27
C SER A 455 -5.66 7.14 9.43
N GLN A 456 -6.92 7.39 9.81
CA GLN A 456 -7.27 8.21 10.97
C GLN A 456 -6.74 7.61 12.28
N ASN A 457 -6.97 6.31 12.50
CA ASN A 457 -6.48 5.59 13.68
C ASN A 457 -4.95 5.54 13.75
N LYS A 458 -4.26 5.43 12.61
CA LYS A 458 -2.80 5.56 12.55
C LYS A 458 -2.35 6.92 13.06
N GLY A 459 -3.01 8.00 12.65
CA GLY A 459 -2.73 9.34 13.15
C GLY A 459 -2.80 9.43 14.67
N LEU A 460 -3.82 8.83 15.29
CA LEU A 460 -3.97 8.77 16.75
C LEU A 460 -2.83 7.98 17.43
N ARG A 461 -2.45 6.82 16.86
CA ARG A 461 -1.33 6.01 17.37
C ARG A 461 0.00 6.77 17.30
N GLU A 462 0.26 7.47 16.19
CA GLU A 462 1.49 8.25 16.01
C GLU A 462 1.54 9.48 16.94
N LYS A 463 0.43 10.19 17.14
CA LYS A 463 0.33 11.27 18.14
C LYS A 463 0.68 10.75 19.54
N THR A 464 0.15 9.58 19.90
CA THR A 464 0.44 8.93 21.20
C THR A 464 1.91 8.57 21.33
N ARG A 465 2.53 8.03 20.27
CA ARG A 465 3.96 7.70 20.24
C ARG A 465 4.85 8.94 20.40
N GLN A 466 4.51 10.02 19.71
CA GLN A 466 5.23 11.30 19.81
C GLN A 466 5.14 11.89 21.23
N ALA A 467 3.95 11.85 21.85
CA ALA A 467 3.76 12.30 23.22
C ALA A 467 4.59 11.50 24.23
N LYS A 468 4.63 10.16 24.10
CA LYS A 468 5.47 9.29 24.94
C LYS A 468 6.96 9.60 24.79
N SER A 469 7.44 9.77 23.56
CA SER A 469 8.85 10.09 23.29
C SER A 469 9.26 11.44 23.90
N LEU A 470 8.38 12.45 23.86
CA LEU A 470 8.63 13.75 24.50
C LEU A 470 8.71 13.62 26.03
N LEU A 471 7.82 12.84 26.65
CA LEU A 471 7.83 12.56 28.09
C LEU A 471 9.08 11.78 28.53
N GLU A 472 9.57 10.87 27.70
CA GLU A 472 10.80 10.12 27.97
C GLU A 472 12.04 11.03 27.88
N LYS A 473 12.10 11.90 26.86
CA LYS A 473 13.18 12.90 26.73
C LYS A 473 13.21 13.86 27.91
N SER A 474 12.06 14.39 28.33
CA SER A 474 12.00 15.29 29.49
C SER A 474 12.43 14.60 30.80
N LYS A 475 12.17 13.29 30.95
CA LYS A 475 12.63 12.49 32.10
C LYS A 475 14.13 12.17 32.07
N MET A 476 14.73 12.11 30.88
CA MET A 476 16.19 11.94 30.74
C MET A 476 16.92 13.24 31.02
N GLU A 477 16.39 14.37 30.55
CA GLU A 477 16.92 15.71 30.83
C GLU A 477 16.83 16.06 32.33
N SER A 478 15.74 15.68 33.01
CA SER A 478 15.58 15.86 34.46
C SER A 478 16.37 14.88 35.33
N ARG A 479 17.09 13.91 34.73
CA ARG A 479 17.99 12.98 35.44
C ARG A 479 19.48 13.31 35.22
N SER A 480 19.76 14.27 34.33
CA SER A 480 21.09 14.82 34.07
C SER A 480 21.35 16.14 34.82
N GLU A 481 20.35 16.65 35.54
CA GLU A 481 20.47 17.66 36.60
C GLU A 481 20.43 16.96 37.97
#